data_AF-A0A5C6YKN3-F1
#
_entry.id   AF-A0A5C6YKN3-F1
#
_cell.length_a   1.000
_cell.length_b   1.000
_cell.length_c   1.000
_cell.angle_alpha   90.00
_cell.angle_beta   90.00
_cell.angle_gamma   90.00
#
_symmetry.space_group_name_H-M   'P 1'
#
loop_
_entity.id
_entity.type
_entity.pdbx_description
1 polymer ?
#
loop_
_entity_poly.entity_id
_entity_poly.type
_entity_poly.pdbx_seq_one_letter_code
_entity_poly.pdbx_strand_id
1 'polypeptide(L)'
;MAVLGRLIHFFTTTFFEPPGTHAERHRLPPVSMPTFLLALPPWETLLRQLLLAPCLEEILFRLGLQDLLANSRALAARRHAVTLTALAFGAAHALALLVAAAPGPWPTLPALLLALATAAPAWWIGHGYRRHRSLPRCIAWHLLFNACWLHV
;
A
#
# COMPACT_ATOMS: atom_id res chain seq x y z
N MET A 1 14.94 -18.31 -22.57
CA MET A 1 16.38 -18.08 -22.31
C MET A 1 16.88 -16.72 -22.82
N ALA A 2 16.40 -16.18 -23.95
CA ALA A 2 16.85 -14.87 -24.50
C ALA A 2 16.27 -13.59 -23.84
N VAL A 3 15.35 -13.75 -22.87
CA VAL A 3 14.71 -12.62 -22.14
C VAL A 3 15.50 -12.27 -20.87
N LEU A 4 16.11 -13.27 -20.23
CA LEU A 4 16.88 -13.10 -19.00
C LEU A 4 18.21 -12.35 -19.26
N GLY A 5 18.83 -12.56 -20.41
CA GLY A 5 20.06 -11.87 -20.81
C GLY A 5 19.88 -10.36 -21.07
N ARG A 6 18.70 -9.92 -21.54
CA ARG A 6 18.42 -8.49 -21.77
C ARG A 6 18.10 -7.73 -20.49
N LEU A 7 17.52 -8.42 -19.50
CA LEU A 7 17.26 -7.86 -18.17
C LEU A 7 18.54 -7.67 -17.37
N ILE A 8 19.52 -8.58 -17.50
CA ILE A 8 20.81 -8.47 -16.83
C ILE A 8 21.67 -7.35 -17.46
N HIS A 9 21.66 -7.21 -18.79
CA HIS A 9 22.41 -6.15 -19.47
C HIS A 9 21.82 -4.75 -19.23
N PHE A 10 20.51 -4.62 -19.05
CA PHE A 10 19.90 -3.36 -18.63
C PHE A 10 20.32 -2.99 -17.20
N PHE A 11 20.52 -3.96 -16.30
CA PHE A 11 20.86 -3.71 -14.90
C PHE A 11 22.32 -3.25 -14.70
N THR A 12 23.27 -3.73 -15.51
CA THR A 12 24.69 -3.37 -15.36
C THR A 12 25.03 -1.97 -15.86
N THR A 13 24.31 -1.44 -16.85
CA THR A 13 24.59 -0.10 -17.42
C THR A 13 24.03 1.05 -16.58
N THR A 14 23.03 0.79 -15.73
CA THR A 14 22.35 1.84 -14.96
C THR A 14 22.95 2.08 -13.58
N PHE A 15 23.76 1.14 -13.06
CA PHE A 15 24.18 1.15 -11.65
C PHE A 15 25.70 1.22 -11.42
N PHE A 16 26.54 1.05 -12.44
CA PHE A 16 27.99 1.17 -12.31
C PHE A 16 28.54 2.17 -13.32
N GLU A 17 28.67 3.44 -12.90
CA GLU A 17 29.61 4.35 -13.56
C GLU A 17 31.05 3.96 -13.19
N PRO A 18 32.00 4.00 -14.14
CA PRO A 18 33.41 3.80 -13.84
C PRO A 18 33.94 4.97 -12.99
N PRO A 19 34.87 4.73 -12.05
CA PRO A 19 35.41 5.78 -11.20
C PRO A 19 36.28 6.74 -12.06
N GLY A 20 35.71 7.89 -12.39
CA GLY A 20 36.39 9.02 -13.01
C GLY A 20 37.25 9.79 -11.99
N THR A 21 38.50 10.01 -12.37
CA THR A 21 39.55 10.70 -11.65
C THR A 21 39.38 12.22 -11.60
N HIS A 22 39.87 12.82 -10.51
CA HIS A 22 40.29 14.21 -10.29
C HIS A 22 39.30 15.36 -10.57
N ALA A 23 39.01 16.15 -9.53
CA ALA A 23 39.53 17.53 -9.37
C ALA A 23 38.61 18.36 -8.47
N GLU A 24 39.15 18.84 -7.35
CA GLU A 24 38.61 19.95 -6.58
C GLU A 24 38.35 21.15 -7.49
N ARG A 25 37.10 21.63 -7.52
CA ARG A 25 36.82 23.04 -7.81
C ARG A 25 35.67 23.50 -6.93
N HIS A 26 36.00 24.46 -6.08
CA HIS A 26 35.10 25.33 -5.34
C HIS A 26 33.84 25.65 -6.17
N ARG A 27 32.71 25.06 -5.79
CA ARG A 27 31.38 25.55 -6.16
C ARG A 27 30.70 26.03 -4.89
N LEU A 28 30.18 27.24 -4.94
CA LEU A 28 29.27 27.80 -3.94
C LEU A 28 28.16 26.77 -3.64
N PRO A 29 27.70 26.66 -2.38
CA PRO A 29 26.66 25.70 -2.05
C PRO A 29 25.43 25.98 -2.93
N PRO A 30 24.87 24.96 -3.61
CA PRO A 30 23.62 25.15 -4.33
C PRO A 30 22.56 25.60 -3.32
N VAL A 31 21.89 26.70 -3.63
CA VAL A 31 20.69 27.12 -2.90
C VAL A 31 19.72 25.95 -2.97
N SER A 32 19.55 25.25 -1.84
CA SER A 32 18.58 24.18 -1.67
C SER A 32 17.20 24.80 -1.81
N MET A 33 16.69 24.88 -3.04
CA MET A 33 15.27 25.13 -3.27
C MET A 33 14.53 24.06 -2.48
N PRO A 34 13.68 24.44 -1.51
CA PRO A 34 12.97 23.47 -0.72
C PRO A 34 12.13 22.60 -1.68
N THR A 35 12.38 21.31 -1.64
CA THR A 35 11.79 20.29 -2.51
C THR A 35 10.31 20.08 -2.14
N PHE A 36 9.49 21.10 -2.30
CA PHE A 36 8.02 21.01 -2.25
C PHE A 36 7.44 20.57 -3.61
N LEU A 37 8.29 20.33 -4.60
CA LEU A 37 7.90 19.67 -5.84
C LEU A 37 7.62 18.21 -5.51
N LEU A 38 6.40 17.93 -5.05
CA LEU A 38 5.83 16.59 -4.96
C LEU A 38 5.89 15.99 -6.36
N ALA A 39 6.93 15.18 -6.62
CA ALA A 39 6.96 14.36 -7.81
C ALA A 39 5.71 13.47 -7.75
N LEU A 40 4.79 13.66 -8.70
CA LEU A 40 3.60 12.83 -8.78
C LEU A 40 4.06 11.36 -8.94
N PRO A 41 3.47 10.43 -8.18
CA PRO A 41 3.75 9.02 -8.36
C PRO A 41 3.49 8.62 -9.81
N PRO A 42 4.21 7.62 -10.35
CA PRO A 42 3.94 7.08 -11.67
C PRO A 42 2.45 6.74 -11.82
N TRP A 43 1.89 6.97 -13.01
CA TRP A 43 0.46 6.75 -13.28
C TRP A 43 0.02 5.32 -12.95
N GLU A 44 0.90 4.33 -13.15
CA GLU A 44 0.66 2.93 -12.78
C GLU A 44 0.47 2.75 -11.27
N THR A 45 1.21 3.51 -10.46
CA THR A 45 1.06 3.50 -9.00
C THR A 45 -0.25 4.15 -8.61
N LEU A 46 -0.63 5.26 -9.24
CA LEU A 46 -1.92 5.91 -8.99
C LEU A 46 -3.08 4.97 -9.36
N LEU A 47 -3.08 4.39 -10.55
CA LEU A 47 -4.11 3.43 -10.97
C LEU A 47 -4.20 2.23 -10.03
N ARG A 48 -3.05 1.68 -9.61
CA ARG A 48 -3.02 0.53 -8.71
C ARG A 48 -3.58 0.90 -7.33
N GLN A 49 -3.07 1.97 -6.72
CA GLN A 49 -3.38 2.35 -5.34
C GLN A 49 -4.75 3.00 -5.18
N LEU A 50 -5.24 3.69 -6.21
CA LEU A 50 -6.52 4.40 -6.15
C LEU A 50 -7.65 3.59 -6.76
N LEU A 51 -7.43 2.77 -7.79
CA LEU A 51 -8.54 2.08 -8.45
C LEU A 51 -8.50 0.57 -8.20
N LEU A 52 -7.44 -0.10 -8.63
CA LEU A 52 -7.44 -1.57 -8.67
C LEU A 52 -7.42 -2.18 -7.26
N ALA A 53 -6.50 -1.74 -6.40
CA ALA A 53 -6.37 -2.27 -5.05
C ALA A 53 -7.64 -2.01 -4.21
N PRO A 54 -8.18 -0.77 -4.12
CA PRO A 54 -9.42 -0.54 -3.36
C PRO A 54 -10.61 -1.36 -3.86
N CYS A 55 -10.76 -1.55 -5.18
CA CYS A 55 -11.83 -2.39 -5.72
C CYS A 55 -11.69 -3.85 -5.26
N LEU A 56 -10.51 -4.44 -5.44
CA LEU A 56 -10.26 -5.84 -5.07
C LEU A 56 -10.39 -6.04 -3.56
N GLU A 57 -9.82 -5.13 -2.78
CA GLU A 57 -9.84 -5.19 -1.33
C GLU A 57 -11.26 -5.09 -0.78
N GLU A 58 -12.08 -4.14 -1.24
CA GLU A 58 -13.44 -4.03 -0.75
C GLU A 58 -14.31 -5.23 -1.18
N ILE A 59 -14.07 -5.83 -2.36
CA ILE A 59 -14.73 -7.09 -2.75
C ILE A 59 -14.34 -8.21 -1.78
N LEU A 60 -13.04 -8.42 -1.55
CA LEU A 60 -12.55 -9.52 -0.72
C LEU A 60 -12.96 -9.37 0.74
N PHE A 61 -12.82 -8.17 1.30
CA PHE A 61 -13.03 -7.95 2.72
C PHE A 61 -14.48 -7.64 3.08
N ARG A 62 -15.24 -6.89 2.27
CA ARG A 62 -16.65 -6.59 2.58
C ARG A 62 -17.59 -7.68 2.09
N LEU A 63 -17.60 -7.89 0.78
CA LEU A 63 -18.51 -8.86 0.16
C LEU A 63 -18.08 -10.30 0.47
N GLY A 64 -16.78 -10.56 0.59
CA GLY A 64 -16.25 -11.85 1.01
C GLY A 64 -16.29 -12.03 2.54
N LEU A 65 -15.24 -11.58 3.22
CA LEU A 65 -14.99 -11.93 4.62
C LEU A 65 -16.06 -11.38 5.58
N GLN A 66 -16.40 -10.11 5.49
CA GLN A 66 -17.35 -9.48 6.43
C GLN A 66 -18.75 -10.09 6.31
N ASP A 67 -19.22 -10.36 5.10
CA ASP A 67 -20.50 -11.02 4.88
C ASP A 67 -20.49 -12.49 5.30
N LEU A 68 -19.40 -13.21 5.05
CA LEU A 68 -19.23 -14.58 5.56
C LEU A 68 -19.28 -14.61 7.10
N LEU A 69 -18.60 -13.68 7.76
CA LEU A 69 -18.63 -13.58 9.23
C LEU A 69 -20.01 -13.12 9.76
N ALA A 70 -20.67 -12.18 9.09
CA ALA A 70 -21.99 -11.67 9.47
C ALA A 70 -23.10 -12.73 9.33
N ASN A 71 -22.92 -13.71 8.44
CA ASN A 71 -23.83 -14.83 8.20
C ASN A 71 -23.41 -16.14 8.91
N SER A 72 -22.29 -16.15 9.64
CA SER A 72 -21.78 -17.32 10.34
C SER A 72 -22.74 -17.84 11.41
N ARG A 73 -22.78 -19.14 11.70
CA ARG A 73 -23.58 -19.64 12.84
C ARG A 73 -22.99 -19.25 14.20
N ALA A 74 -21.69 -18.96 14.26
CA ALA A 74 -21.03 -18.57 15.49
C ALA A 74 -21.42 -17.15 15.91
N LEU A 75 -22.06 -17.02 17.08
CA LEU A 75 -22.55 -15.73 17.59
C LEU A 75 -21.43 -14.69 17.73
N ALA A 76 -20.24 -15.10 18.19
CA ALA A 76 -19.08 -14.22 18.31
C ALA A 76 -18.62 -13.68 16.94
N ALA A 77 -18.49 -14.55 15.93
CA ALA A 77 -18.11 -14.16 14.58
C ALA A 77 -19.10 -13.14 13.98
N ARG A 78 -20.41 -13.39 14.16
CA ARG A 78 -21.46 -12.46 13.71
C ARG A 78 -21.40 -11.10 14.39
N ARG A 79 -21.29 -11.09 15.73
CA ARG A 79 -21.24 -9.86 16.53
C ARG A 79 -20.03 -9.01 16.21
N HIS A 80 -18.89 -9.65 15.93
CA HIS A 80 -17.62 -8.99 15.70
C HIS A 80 -17.17 -8.99 14.24
N ALA A 81 -18.06 -9.27 13.28
CA ALA A 81 -17.72 -9.38 11.86
C ALA A 81 -16.92 -8.17 11.34
N VAL A 82 -17.37 -6.94 11.64
CA VAL A 82 -16.67 -5.71 11.25
C VAL A 82 -15.26 -5.64 11.83
N THR A 83 -15.13 -5.87 13.14
CA THR A 83 -13.84 -5.80 13.83
C THR A 83 -12.87 -6.87 13.34
N LEU A 84 -13.33 -8.11 13.18
CA LEU A 84 -12.51 -9.21 12.70
C LEU A 84 -12.05 -8.99 11.27
N THR A 85 -12.93 -8.50 10.39
CA THR A 85 -12.55 -8.13 9.01
C THR A 85 -11.51 -7.02 9.01
N ALA A 86 -11.67 -5.98 9.83
CA ALA A 86 -10.72 -4.87 9.91
C ALA A 86 -9.35 -5.30 10.42
N LEU A 87 -9.30 -6.18 11.42
CA LEU A 87 -8.04 -6.76 11.92
C LEU A 87 -7.37 -7.64 10.85
N ALA A 88 -8.15 -8.46 10.14
CA ALA A 88 -7.63 -9.26 9.03
C ALA A 88 -7.06 -8.39 7.91
N PHE A 89 -7.71 -7.25 7.62
CA PHE A 89 -7.25 -6.29 6.62
C PHE A 89 -5.90 -5.67 6.99
N GLY A 90 -5.76 -5.17 8.22
CA GLY A 90 -4.48 -4.62 8.70
C GLY A 90 -3.37 -5.69 8.75
N ALA A 91 -3.71 -6.91 9.17
CA ALA A 91 -2.76 -8.03 9.17
C ALA A 91 -2.31 -8.40 7.75
N ALA A 92 -3.22 -8.37 6.77
CA ALA A 92 -2.89 -8.62 5.36
C ALA A 92 -1.92 -7.55 4.82
N HIS A 93 -2.09 -6.28 5.21
CA HIS A 93 -1.16 -5.20 4.84
C HIS A 93 0.22 -5.39 5.46
N ALA A 94 0.29 -5.74 6.75
CA ALA A 94 1.56 -6.03 7.41
C ALA A 94 2.26 -7.23 6.76
N LEU A 95 1.52 -8.29 6.42
CA LEU A 95 2.06 -9.46 5.74
C LEU A 95 2.53 -9.13 4.31
N ALA A 96 1.77 -8.33 3.56
CA ALA A 96 2.16 -7.89 2.22
C ALA A 96 3.47 -7.09 2.26
N LEU A 97 3.65 -6.24 3.28
CA LEU A 97 4.90 -5.50 3.51
C LEU A 97 6.06 -6.45 3.81
N LEU A 98 5.86 -7.46 4.65
CA LEU A 98 6.88 -8.48 4.95
C LEU A 98 7.29 -9.26 3.70
N VAL A 99 6.31 -9.67 2.88
CA VAL A 99 6.56 -10.43 1.64
C VAL A 99 7.28 -9.57 0.60
N ALA A 100 6.88 -8.31 0.44
CA ALA A 100 7.51 -7.38 -0.49
C ALA A 100 8.95 -7.03 -0.10
N ALA A 101 9.30 -7.14 1.18
CA ALA A 101 10.64 -6.88 1.67
C ALA A 101 11.65 -7.99 1.33
N ALA A 102 11.22 -9.21 0.96
CA ALA A 102 12.14 -10.32 0.69
C ALA A 102 12.78 -10.25 -0.71
N PRO A 103 14.11 -10.46 -0.86
CA PRO A 103 15.10 -10.88 0.14
C PRO A 103 15.83 -9.72 0.84
N GLY A 104 15.32 -8.49 0.73
CA GLY A 104 15.87 -7.29 1.36
C GLY A 104 15.69 -7.23 2.88
N PRO A 105 16.03 -6.08 3.50
CA PRO A 105 15.95 -5.88 4.94
C PRO A 105 14.50 -5.95 5.42
N TRP A 106 14.33 -6.50 6.63
CA TRP A 106 13.02 -6.50 7.29
C TRP A 106 12.48 -5.08 7.45
N PRO A 107 11.17 -4.86 7.26
CA PRO A 107 10.57 -3.56 7.46
C PRO A 107 10.70 -3.13 8.93
N THR A 108 10.86 -1.83 9.14
CA THR A 108 11.00 -1.26 10.48
C THR A 108 9.70 -1.38 11.27
N LEU A 109 9.79 -1.35 12.60
CA LEU A 109 8.60 -1.37 13.47
C LEU A 109 7.60 -0.26 13.12
N PRO A 110 8.01 1.02 12.88
CA PRO A 110 7.08 2.06 12.44
C PRO A 110 6.35 1.72 11.13
N ALA A 111 7.01 1.10 10.15
CA ALA A 111 6.39 0.72 8.89
C ALA A 111 5.33 -0.39 9.09
N LEU A 112 5.62 -1.36 9.96
CA LEU A 112 4.65 -2.41 10.34
C LEU A 112 3.46 -1.83 11.11
N LEU A 113 3.70 -0.90 12.04
CA LEU A 113 2.63 -0.22 12.76
C LEU A 113 1.76 0.61 11.82
N LEU A 114 2.35 1.26 10.82
CA LEU A 114 1.61 2.00 9.80
C LEU A 114 0.76 1.06 8.94
N ALA A 115 1.31 -0.09 8.53
CA ALA A 115 0.54 -1.10 7.81
C ALA A 115 -0.63 -1.62 8.64
N LEU A 116 -0.44 -1.86 9.94
CA LEU A 116 -1.52 -2.25 10.86
C LEU A 116 -2.54 -1.13 11.09
N ALA A 117 -2.12 0.14 11.03
CA ALA A 117 -3.02 1.29 11.21
C ALA A 117 -4.12 1.35 10.13
N THR A 118 -3.94 0.69 8.98
CA THR A 118 -4.98 0.52 7.95
C THR A 118 -6.21 -0.25 8.45
N ALA A 119 -6.12 -0.97 9.57
CA ALA A 119 -7.28 -1.56 10.23
C ALA A 119 -8.30 -0.49 10.70
N ALA A 120 -7.86 0.71 11.07
CA ALA A 120 -8.74 1.77 11.55
C ALA A 120 -9.72 2.29 10.45
N PRO A 121 -9.26 2.75 9.26
CA PRO A 121 -10.18 3.09 8.19
C PRO A 121 -11.00 1.89 7.72
N ALA A 122 -10.42 0.68 7.71
CA ALA A 122 -11.17 -0.54 7.34
C ALA A 122 -12.32 -0.84 8.31
N TRP A 123 -12.15 -0.56 9.61
CA TRP A 123 -13.20 -0.68 10.62
C TRP A 123 -14.32 0.34 10.37
N TRP A 124 -13.95 1.60 10.10
CA TRP A 124 -14.89 2.66 9.77
C TRP A 124 -15.74 2.33 8.53
N ILE A 125 -15.07 1.93 7.44
CA ILE A 125 -15.75 1.52 6.19
C ILE A 125 -16.64 0.30 6.45
N GLY A 126 -16.17 -0.68 7.22
CA GLY A 126 -16.93 -1.88 7.55
C GLY A 126 -18.25 -1.58 8.29
N HIS A 127 -18.28 -0.58 9.18
CA HIS A 127 -19.53 -0.09 9.79
C HIS A 127 -20.45 0.57 8.78
N GLY A 128 -19.90 1.40 7.89
CA GLY A 128 -20.65 2.00 6.79
C GLY A 128 -21.28 0.95 5.88
N TYR A 129 -20.52 -0.09 5.52
CA TYR A 129 -21.00 -1.23 4.73
C TYR A 129 -22.12 -1.98 5.47
N ARG A 130 -21.96 -2.25 6.76
CA ARG A 130 -22.99 -2.94 7.55
C ARG A 130 -24.33 -2.20 7.53
N ARG A 131 -24.31 -0.86 7.53
CA ARG A 131 -25.52 -0.02 7.51
C ARG A 131 -26.15 0.12 6.13
N HIS A 132 -25.33 0.28 5.09
CA HIS A 132 -25.83 0.68 3.75
C HIS A 132 -25.70 -0.39 2.67
N ARG A 133 -24.93 -1.47 2.93
CA ARG A 133 -24.64 -2.57 2.00
C ARG A 133 -24.23 -2.10 0.59
N SER A 134 -23.53 -0.98 0.51
CA SER A 134 -23.18 -0.32 -0.74
C SER A 134 -21.68 -0.39 -0.98
N LEU A 135 -21.26 -1.34 -1.82
CA LEU A 135 -19.87 -1.51 -2.20
C LEU A 135 -19.26 -0.27 -2.89
N PRO A 136 -19.96 0.44 -3.81
CA PRO A 136 -19.42 1.66 -4.42
C PRO A 136 -19.08 2.76 -3.39
N ARG A 137 -19.87 2.89 -2.32
CA ARG A 137 -19.59 3.86 -1.25
C ARG A 137 -18.35 3.45 -0.45
N CYS A 138 -18.16 2.16 -0.21
CA CYS A 138 -16.96 1.64 0.46
C CYS A 138 -15.71 1.91 -0.38
N ILE A 139 -15.77 1.62 -1.69
CA ILE A 139 -14.68 1.90 -2.63
C ILE A 139 -14.35 3.39 -2.65
N ALA A 140 -15.36 4.27 -2.70
CA ALA A 140 -15.16 5.73 -2.68
C ALA A 140 -14.48 6.23 -1.38
N TRP A 141 -14.88 5.71 -0.22
CA TRP A 141 -14.20 6.05 1.04
C TRP A 141 -12.78 5.50 1.11
N HIS A 142 -12.55 4.28 0.61
CA HIS A 142 -11.22 3.68 0.55
C HIS A 142 -10.28 4.50 -0.35
N LEU A 143 -10.74 4.85 -1.55
CA LEU A 143 -10.09 5.79 -2.46
C LEU A 143 -9.64 7.07 -1.76
N LEU A 144 -10.53 7.68 -0.96
CA LEU A 144 -10.23 8.90 -0.23
C LEU A 144 -9.14 8.67 0.83
N PHE A 145 -9.20 7.58 1.59
CA PHE A 145 -8.15 7.25 2.56
C PHE A 145 -6.80 6.99 1.88
N ASN A 146 -6.77 6.25 0.78
CA ASN A 146 -5.54 6.02 0.03
C ASN A 146 -4.99 7.32 -0.55
N ALA A 147 -5.85 8.23 -1.04
CA ALA A 147 -5.44 9.55 -1.49
C ALA A 147 -4.80 10.39 -0.37
N CYS A 148 -5.36 10.34 0.84
CA CYS A 148 -4.78 11.01 2.02
C CYS A 148 -3.43 10.39 2.43
N TRP A 149 -3.26 9.08 2.24
CA TRP A 149 -2.05 8.34 2.64
C TRP A 149 -0.95 8.31 1.58
N LEU A 150 -1.27 8.66 0.33
CA LEU A 150 -0.35 8.60 -0.82
C LEU A 150 0.90 9.49 -0.66
N HIS A 151 0.89 10.40 0.31
CA HIS A 151 1.95 11.36 0.59
C HIS A 151 2.62 11.17 1.96
N VAL A 152 2.28 10.11 2.69
CA VAL A 152 2.85 9.75 4.00
C VAL A 152 3.80 8.58 3.82
#